data_AF-A0A8C7YL58-F1
#
_entry.id   AF-A0A8C7YL58-F1
#
_cell.length_a   1.000
_cell.length_b   1.000
_cell.length_c   1.000
_cell.angle_alpha   90.00
_cell.angle_beta   90.00
_cell.angle_gamma   90.00
#
_symmetry.space_group_name_H-M   'P 1'
#
loop_
_entity.id
_entity.type
_entity.pdbx_description
1 polymer ?
#
loop_
_entity_poly.entity_id
_entity_poly.type
_entity_poly.pdbx_seq_one_letter_code
_entity_poly.pdbx_strand_id
1 'polypeptide(L)'
;ICTGALLSLIAKRSEILKIDRAVMKEEKQLRELEKNIERQNQRFEEFLKENERKSVEARTLFEQEDKSKQEKNAEIKKLTAEIGIIKREIFGFEETLMDYKRYKEFLHCLSPPEWQEEQKLKALKAKEPSDKDGEENQEVTLQNGKCSRKMSTKKTPTRDRCKLNFQKQFADDPELYFTDPQQLLDLMAELTEQNLSLIQDSVRVEEKLEELQHSIEVQLHTTKQVCWFILEDAMLDALSEKVAKVHRSCVDDRMTNLSTFEKVANIENCMLSLLEGLESIPGETLESMRKIKESEKRTRQREEKLREQKEKQEERMKRYLERSFSDSKKKSGRKLMPRCMPVPQKVKVKTVERNPAEDEIQEYLFGSEHTN
;
A
#
# COMPACT_ATOMS: atom_id res chain seq x y z
N ILE A 1 18.23 -102.44 -127.64
CA ILE A 1 18.87 -101.47 -126.70
C ILE A 1 18.17 -100.09 -126.74
N CYS A 2 17.73 -99.60 -127.91
CA CYS A 2 17.11 -98.27 -128.03
C CYS A 2 15.72 -98.08 -127.39
N THR A 3 14.90 -99.13 -127.21
CA THR A 3 13.52 -99.00 -126.67
C THR A 3 13.44 -98.89 -125.14
N GLY A 4 14.29 -99.62 -124.40
CA GLY A 4 14.33 -99.55 -122.93
C GLY A 4 14.90 -98.24 -122.40
N ALA A 5 15.94 -97.71 -123.06
CA ALA A 5 16.47 -96.38 -122.76
C ALA A 5 15.44 -95.26 -123.02
N LEU A 6 14.61 -95.40 -124.06
CA LEU A 6 13.53 -94.46 -124.38
C LEU A 6 12.41 -94.47 -123.32
N LEU A 7 11.96 -95.66 -122.87
CA LEU A 7 10.95 -95.77 -121.80
C LEU A 7 11.46 -95.23 -120.46
N SER A 8 12.72 -95.52 -120.10
CA SER A 8 13.37 -94.96 -118.91
C SER A 8 13.49 -93.43 -118.99
N LEU A 9 13.83 -92.89 -120.16
CA LEU A 9 13.88 -91.45 -120.41
C LEU A 9 12.51 -90.80 -120.25
N ILE A 10 11.44 -91.43 -120.76
CA ILE A 10 10.06 -90.95 -120.59
C ILE A 10 9.64 -90.97 -119.11
N ALA A 11 9.96 -92.04 -118.38
CA ALA A 11 9.68 -92.15 -116.94
C ALA A 11 10.41 -91.05 -116.14
N LYS A 12 11.71 -90.84 -116.39
CA LYS A 12 12.49 -89.78 -115.75
C LYS A 12 11.98 -88.39 -116.10
N ARG A 13 11.59 -88.13 -117.35
CA ARG A 13 10.93 -86.88 -117.74
C ARG A 13 9.60 -86.66 -117.00
N SER A 14 8.79 -87.71 -116.81
CA SER A 14 7.53 -87.60 -116.07
C SER A 14 7.73 -87.33 -114.57
N GLU A 15 8.81 -87.87 -113.98
CA GLU A 15 9.21 -87.67 -112.59
C GLU A 15 9.75 -86.26 -112.37
N ILE A 16 10.61 -85.78 -113.28
CA ILE A 16 11.07 -84.37 -113.33
C ILE A 16 9.86 -83.43 -113.37
N LEU A 17 8.87 -83.67 -114.24
CA LEU A 17 7.65 -82.85 -114.31
C LEU A 17 6.80 -82.89 -113.02
N LYS A 18 6.89 -83.94 -112.19
CA LYS A 18 6.20 -83.98 -110.89
C LYS A 18 6.97 -83.16 -109.85
N ILE A 19 8.30 -83.29 -109.83
CA ILE A 19 9.18 -82.52 -108.96
C ILE A 19 9.08 -81.03 -109.29
N ASP A 20 9.13 -80.63 -110.57
CA ASP A 20 8.98 -79.24 -111.01
C ASP A 20 7.65 -78.64 -110.55
N ARG A 21 6.55 -79.42 -110.64
CA ARG A 21 5.23 -78.98 -110.13
C ARG A 21 5.23 -78.80 -108.61
N ALA A 22 5.91 -79.67 -107.87
CA ALA A 22 6.04 -79.55 -106.42
C ALA A 22 6.90 -78.33 -106.04
N VAL A 23 8.05 -78.14 -106.70
CA VAL A 23 8.92 -76.96 -106.54
C VAL A 23 8.15 -75.68 -106.82
N MET A 24 7.42 -75.60 -107.92
CA MET A 24 6.60 -74.42 -108.25
C MET A 24 5.52 -74.11 -107.19
N LYS A 25 4.96 -75.14 -106.54
CA LYS A 25 3.98 -74.97 -105.46
C LYS A 25 4.64 -74.48 -104.18
N GLU A 26 5.77 -75.07 -103.78
CA GLU A 26 6.55 -74.66 -102.62
C GLU A 26 7.11 -73.24 -102.80
N GLU A 27 7.66 -72.90 -103.97
CA GLU A 27 8.11 -71.54 -104.27
C GLU A 27 6.96 -70.52 -104.20
N LYS A 28 5.75 -70.90 -104.63
CA LYS A 28 4.59 -70.03 -104.50
C LYS A 28 4.20 -69.82 -103.03
N GLN A 29 4.28 -70.86 -102.20
CA GLN A 29 4.03 -70.77 -100.76
C GLN A 29 5.10 -69.94 -100.06
N LEU A 30 6.38 -70.14 -100.39
CA LEU A 30 7.49 -69.34 -99.87
C LEU A 30 7.31 -67.86 -100.21
N ARG A 31 7.02 -67.54 -101.48
CA ARG A 31 6.74 -66.16 -101.91
C ARG A 31 5.56 -65.53 -101.17
N GLU A 32 4.53 -66.29 -100.82
CA GLU A 32 3.40 -65.76 -100.05
C GLU A 32 3.76 -65.53 -98.57
N LEU A 33 4.52 -66.45 -97.96
CA LEU A 33 5.02 -66.28 -96.60
C LEU A 33 5.99 -65.10 -96.49
N GLU A 34 6.92 -64.95 -97.44
CA GLU A 34 7.82 -63.79 -97.54
C GLU A 34 7.03 -62.48 -97.60
N LYS A 35 6.02 -62.40 -98.47
CA LYS A 35 5.13 -61.21 -98.53
C LYS A 35 4.38 -60.97 -97.24
N ASN A 36 3.99 -62.03 -96.52
CA ASN A 36 3.30 -61.87 -95.25
C ASN A 36 4.25 -61.36 -94.16
N ILE A 37 5.47 -61.89 -94.06
CA ILE A 37 6.49 -61.42 -93.12
C ILE A 37 6.82 -59.95 -93.40
N GLU A 38 7.01 -59.58 -94.66
CA GLU A 38 7.27 -58.21 -95.08
C GLU A 38 6.14 -57.26 -94.63
N ARG A 39 4.87 -57.65 -94.85
CA ARG A 39 3.70 -56.90 -94.37
C ARG A 39 3.66 -56.77 -92.84
N GLN A 40 4.04 -57.81 -92.10
CA GLN A 40 4.07 -57.74 -90.64
C GLN A 40 5.21 -56.86 -90.13
N ASN A 41 6.39 -56.92 -90.76
CA ASN A 41 7.53 -56.07 -90.44
C ASN A 41 7.17 -54.60 -90.63
N GLN A 42 6.54 -54.24 -91.76
CA GLN A 42 6.06 -52.87 -92.00
C GLN A 42 5.09 -52.39 -90.92
N ARG A 43 4.09 -53.21 -90.56
CA ARG A 43 3.14 -52.89 -89.49
C ARG A 43 3.82 -52.71 -88.14
N PHE A 44 4.85 -53.51 -87.85
CA PHE A 44 5.61 -53.41 -86.60
C PHE A 44 6.46 -52.12 -86.57
N GLU A 45 7.10 -51.75 -87.66
CA GLU A 45 7.82 -50.48 -87.77
C GLU A 45 6.88 -49.28 -87.61
N GLU A 46 5.71 -49.30 -88.23
CA GLU A 46 4.67 -48.28 -88.05
C GLU A 46 4.23 -48.18 -86.59
N PHE A 47 4.02 -49.33 -85.93
CA PHE A 47 3.67 -49.38 -84.51
C PHE A 47 4.78 -48.79 -83.62
N LEU A 48 6.05 -49.10 -83.89
CA LEU A 48 7.17 -48.53 -83.14
C LEU A 48 7.26 -47.01 -83.32
N LYS A 49 7.13 -46.51 -84.55
CA LYS A 49 7.11 -45.07 -84.84
C LYS A 49 5.96 -44.36 -84.11
N GLU A 50 4.78 -44.96 -84.10
CA GLU A 50 3.60 -44.40 -83.42
C GLU A 50 3.76 -44.41 -81.89
N ASN A 51 4.38 -45.45 -81.31
CA ASN A 51 4.68 -45.50 -79.89
C ASN A 51 5.71 -44.43 -79.49
N GLU A 52 6.79 -44.31 -80.27
CA GLU A 52 7.79 -43.25 -80.06
C GLU A 52 7.16 -41.86 -80.17
N ARG A 53 6.32 -41.63 -81.18
CA ARG A 53 5.56 -40.39 -81.34
C ARG A 53 4.72 -40.09 -80.10
N LYS A 54 3.94 -41.06 -79.61
CA LYS A 54 3.12 -40.89 -78.39
C LYS A 54 3.96 -40.62 -77.15
N SER A 55 5.10 -41.30 -77.01
CA SER A 55 6.03 -41.11 -75.90
C SER A 55 6.63 -39.70 -75.88
N VAL A 56 7.06 -39.21 -77.05
CA VAL A 56 7.56 -37.85 -77.22
C VAL A 56 6.45 -36.83 -76.94
N GLU A 57 5.26 -37.01 -77.51
CA GLU A 57 4.12 -36.12 -77.26
C GLU A 57 3.77 -36.05 -75.77
N ALA A 58 3.68 -37.19 -75.08
CA ALA A 58 3.43 -37.22 -73.64
C ALA A 58 4.52 -36.48 -72.85
N ARG A 59 5.80 -36.62 -73.23
CA ARG A 59 6.92 -35.91 -72.61
C ARG A 59 6.82 -34.40 -72.82
N THR A 60 6.56 -33.96 -74.05
CA THR A 60 6.43 -32.53 -74.37
C THR A 60 5.26 -31.88 -73.64
N LEU A 61 4.11 -32.56 -73.53
CA LEU A 61 2.97 -32.09 -72.76
C LEU A 61 3.33 -31.97 -71.27
N PHE A 62 4.02 -32.96 -70.70
CA PHE A 62 4.49 -32.89 -69.32
C PHE A 62 5.45 -31.73 -69.09
N GLU A 63 6.41 -31.51 -69.99
CA GLU A 63 7.36 -30.40 -69.92
C GLU A 63 6.67 -29.04 -70.02
N GLN A 64 5.66 -28.91 -70.89
CA GLN A 64 4.85 -27.70 -71.03
C GLN A 64 4.03 -27.41 -69.76
N GLU A 65 3.37 -28.43 -69.20
CA GLU A 65 2.60 -28.30 -67.96
C GLU A 65 3.51 -27.97 -66.76
N ASP A 66 4.69 -28.59 -66.66
CA ASP A 66 5.65 -28.27 -65.61
C ASP A 66 6.14 -26.82 -65.73
N LYS A 67 6.45 -26.37 -66.96
CA LYS A 67 6.82 -24.97 -67.21
C LYS A 67 5.69 -24.00 -66.84
N SER A 68 4.46 -24.26 -67.25
CA SER A 68 3.30 -23.43 -66.90
C SER A 68 3.09 -23.37 -65.39
N LYS A 69 3.21 -24.49 -64.69
CA LYS A 69 3.17 -24.56 -63.22
C LYS A 69 4.29 -23.75 -62.57
N GLN A 70 5.53 -23.85 -63.07
CA GLN A 70 6.66 -23.07 -62.56
C GLN A 70 6.42 -21.56 -62.72
N GLU A 71 5.92 -21.11 -63.87
CA GLU A 71 5.56 -19.71 -64.14
C GLU A 71 4.47 -19.22 -63.18
N LYS A 72 3.40 -20.00 -62.98
CA LYS A 72 2.33 -19.68 -62.02
C LYS A 72 2.84 -19.63 -60.58
N ASN A 73 3.73 -20.54 -60.20
CA ASN A 73 4.36 -20.51 -58.87
C ASN A 73 5.25 -19.29 -58.68
N ALA A 74 5.95 -18.82 -59.72
CA ALA A 74 6.72 -17.58 -59.67
C ALA A 74 5.80 -16.36 -59.50
N GLU A 75 4.67 -16.31 -60.22
CA GLU A 75 3.65 -15.27 -60.09
C GLU A 75 3.04 -15.24 -58.67
N ILE A 76 2.72 -16.39 -58.09
CA ILE A 76 2.25 -16.51 -56.70
C ILE A 76 3.28 -15.94 -55.72
N LYS A 77 4.57 -16.27 -55.89
CA LYS A 77 5.65 -15.74 -55.04
C LYS A 77 5.75 -14.22 -55.14
N LYS A 78 5.65 -13.67 -56.37
CA LYS A 78 5.65 -12.22 -56.61
C LYS A 78 4.48 -11.53 -55.90
N LEU A 79 3.26 -12.00 -56.12
CA LEU A 79 2.06 -11.46 -55.46
C LEU A 79 2.13 -11.58 -53.94
N THR A 80 2.68 -12.68 -53.42
CA THR A 80 2.88 -12.87 -51.97
C THR A 80 3.84 -11.83 -51.39
N ALA A 81 4.92 -11.50 -52.12
CA ALA A 81 5.85 -10.45 -51.72
C ALA A 81 5.19 -9.06 -51.75
N GLU A 82 4.42 -8.74 -52.80
CA GLU A 82 3.67 -7.48 -52.91
C GLU A 82 2.64 -7.32 -51.77
N ILE A 83 1.90 -8.37 -51.43
CA ILE A 83 1.00 -8.39 -50.26
C ILE A 83 1.78 -8.08 -48.98
N GLY A 84 2.99 -8.62 -48.83
CA GLY A 84 3.85 -8.35 -47.68
C GLY A 84 4.31 -6.88 -47.61
N ILE A 85 4.55 -6.24 -48.75
CA ILE A 85 4.89 -4.80 -48.82
C ILE A 85 3.69 -3.96 -48.40
N ILE A 86 2.54 -4.17 -49.04
CA ILE A 86 1.31 -3.41 -48.75
C ILE A 86 0.89 -3.56 -47.29
N LYS A 87 1.01 -4.75 -46.70
CA LYS A 87 0.72 -4.96 -45.27
C LYS A 87 1.63 -4.15 -44.37
N ARG A 88 2.93 -4.03 -44.70
CA ARG A 88 3.86 -3.19 -43.93
C ARG A 88 3.53 -1.71 -44.09
N GLU A 89 3.13 -1.28 -45.28
CA GLU A 89 2.68 0.10 -45.52
C GLU A 89 1.42 0.42 -44.71
N ILE A 90 0.42 -0.49 -44.71
CA ILE A 90 -0.78 -0.35 -43.86
C ILE A 90 -0.40 -0.20 -42.39
N PHE A 91 0.51 -1.05 -41.89
CA PHE A 91 0.97 -0.95 -40.50
C PHE A 91 1.67 0.39 -40.22
N GLY A 92 2.50 0.89 -41.14
CA GLY A 92 3.12 2.21 -41.00
C GLY A 92 2.10 3.35 -40.98
N PHE A 93 1.06 3.27 -41.82
CA PHE A 93 -0.04 4.22 -41.79
C PHE A 93 -0.87 4.13 -40.50
N GLU A 94 -1.08 2.93 -39.95
CA GLU A 94 -1.76 2.72 -38.67
C GLU A 94 -0.98 3.34 -37.51
N GLU A 95 0.35 3.17 -37.47
CA GLU A 95 1.23 3.80 -36.48
C GLU A 95 1.16 5.33 -36.56
N THR A 96 1.31 5.88 -37.76
CA THR A 96 1.18 7.33 -38.01
C THR A 96 -0.20 7.85 -37.56
N LEU A 97 -1.27 7.09 -37.82
CA LEU A 97 -2.62 7.45 -37.40
C LEU A 97 -2.78 7.42 -35.88
N MET A 98 -2.13 6.49 -35.18
CA MET A 98 -2.11 6.49 -33.71
C MET A 98 -1.43 7.74 -33.16
N ASP A 99 -0.30 8.15 -33.74
CA ASP A 99 0.40 9.37 -33.32
C ASP A 99 -0.45 10.62 -33.57
N TYR A 100 -1.12 10.73 -34.72
CA TYR A 100 -2.05 11.85 -34.96
C TYR A 100 -3.23 11.88 -34.00
N LYS A 101 -3.75 10.72 -33.56
CA LYS A 101 -4.78 10.67 -32.51
C LYS A 101 -4.25 11.16 -31.17
N ARG A 102 -3.04 10.75 -30.77
CA ARG A 102 -2.38 11.22 -29.55
C ARG A 102 -2.13 12.73 -29.61
N TYR A 103 -1.65 13.25 -30.73
CA TYR A 103 -1.45 14.69 -30.90
C TYR A 103 -2.77 15.45 -30.84
N LYS A 104 -3.85 14.93 -31.43
CA LYS A 104 -5.19 15.52 -31.32
C LYS A 104 -5.66 15.59 -29.85
N GLU A 105 -5.51 14.51 -29.10
CA GLU A 105 -5.87 14.47 -27.68
C GLU A 105 -5.02 15.43 -26.84
N PHE A 106 -3.72 15.49 -27.11
CA PHE A 106 -2.79 16.40 -26.46
C PHE A 106 -3.16 17.88 -26.73
N LEU A 107 -3.40 18.24 -27.99
CA LEU A 107 -3.84 19.59 -28.37
C LEU A 107 -5.16 19.95 -27.71
N HIS A 108 -6.11 19.01 -27.62
CA HIS A 108 -7.36 19.24 -26.91
C HIS A 108 -7.12 19.52 -25.41
N CYS A 109 -6.19 18.81 -24.76
CA CYS A 109 -5.87 19.04 -23.35
C CYS A 109 -5.21 20.40 -23.08
N LEU A 110 -4.42 20.91 -24.04
CA LEU A 110 -3.81 22.24 -23.96
C LEU A 110 -4.74 23.36 -24.39
N SER A 111 -5.83 23.05 -25.08
CA SER A 111 -6.82 24.05 -25.48
C SER A 111 -7.52 24.61 -24.24
N PRO A 112 -7.83 25.92 -24.18
CA PRO A 112 -8.48 26.53 -23.01
C PRO A 112 -9.81 25.86 -22.64
N PRO A 113 -10.16 25.79 -21.35
CA PRO A 113 -11.41 25.17 -20.89
C PRO A 113 -12.65 25.78 -21.54
N GLU A 114 -12.68 27.10 -21.78
CA GLU A 114 -13.83 27.77 -22.40
C GLU A 114 -14.07 27.24 -23.82
N TRP A 115 -12.99 27.01 -24.57
CA TRP A 115 -13.05 26.48 -25.92
C TRP A 115 -13.45 25.00 -25.93
N GLN A 116 -12.94 24.19 -24.99
CA GLN A 116 -13.33 22.78 -24.86
C GLN A 116 -14.83 22.62 -24.55
N GLU A 117 -15.38 23.48 -23.69
CA GLU A 117 -16.81 23.48 -23.35
C GLU A 117 -17.68 23.89 -24.53
N GLU A 118 -17.26 24.90 -25.30
CA GLU A 118 -17.95 25.30 -26.53
C GLU A 118 -18.01 24.15 -27.55
N GLN A 119 -16.91 23.40 -27.71
CA GLN A 119 -16.87 22.23 -28.59
C GLN A 119 -17.77 21.09 -28.11
N LYS A 120 -17.83 20.84 -26.80
CA LYS A 120 -18.77 19.87 -26.21
C LYS A 120 -20.22 20.30 -26.45
N LEU A 121 -20.54 21.58 -26.28
CA LEU A 121 -21.87 22.13 -26.54
C LEU A 121 -22.25 22.06 -28.02
N LYS A 122 -21.33 22.35 -28.94
CA LYS A 122 -21.52 22.15 -30.39
C LYS A 122 -21.77 20.66 -30.72
N ALA A 123 -21.00 19.74 -30.13
CA ALA A 123 -21.18 18.30 -30.32
C ALA A 123 -22.51 17.77 -29.73
N LEU A 124 -22.97 18.34 -28.61
CA LEU A 124 -24.27 18.02 -28.02
C LEU A 124 -25.43 18.54 -28.89
N LYS A 125 -25.33 19.76 -29.42
CA LYS A 125 -26.31 20.33 -30.36
C LYS A 125 -26.36 19.57 -31.69
N ALA A 126 -25.23 19.04 -32.16
CA ALA A 126 -25.17 18.19 -33.35
C ALA A 126 -25.73 16.77 -33.12
N LYS A 127 -25.88 16.35 -31.85
CA LYS A 127 -26.44 15.05 -31.44
C LYS A 127 -27.92 15.09 -31.07
N GLU A 128 -28.58 16.25 -31.07
CA GLU A 128 -30.04 16.31 -30.97
C GLU A 128 -30.66 15.78 -32.28
N PRO A 129 -31.36 14.63 -32.25
CA PRO A 129 -31.88 14.02 -33.46
C PRO A 129 -33.21 14.66 -33.86
N SER A 130 -33.33 15.02 -35.14
CA SER A 130 -34.59 14.87 -35.85
C SER A 130 -35.03 13.41 -35.75
N ASP A 131 -36.16 13.17 -35.11
CA ASP A 131 -36.85 11.88 -35.03
C ASP A 131 -36.86 11.14 -36.38
N LYS A 132 -36.33 9.91 -36.39
CA LYS A 132 -37.13 8.68 -36.60
C LYS A 132 -36.26 7.41 -36.68
N ASP A 133 -36.69 6.46 -35.85
CA ASP A 133 -36.63 5.00 -35.98
C ASP A 133 -35.30 4.25 -35.74
N GLY A 134 -35.34 3.40 -34.71
CA GLY A 134 -34.57 2.14 -34.68
C GLY A 134 -33.69 1.97 -33.45
N GLU A 135 -34.30 1.50 -32.35
CA GLU A 135 -33.60 0.80 -31.28
C GLU A 135 -32.76 -0.36 -31.85
N GLU A 136 -31.51 -0.48 -31.42
CA GLU A 136 -30.96 -1.74 -30.88
C GLU A 136 -29.53 -1.51 -30.39
N ASN A 137 -29.39 -1.49 -29.06
CA ASN A 137 -28.13 -1.73 -28.37
C ASN A 137 -27.79 -3.23 -28.49
N GLN A 138 -26.58 -3.57 -28.92
CA GLN A 138 -25.93 -4.79 -28.44
C GLN A 138 -24.41 -4.61 -28.36
N GLU A 139 -24.00 -4.30 -27.14
CA GLU A 139 -22.72 -4.56 -26.53
C GLU A 139 -22.30 -6.03 -26.75
N VAL A 140 -21.13 -6.26 -27.34
CA VAL A 140 -20.49 -7.60 -27.34
C VAL A 140 -19.00 -7.48 -27.04
N THR A 141 -18.69 -7.91 -25.82
CA THR A 141 -17.41 -8.30 -25.25
C THR A 141 -16.62 -9.24 -26.17
N LEU A 142 -15.35 -8.94 -26.44
CA LEU A 142 -14.42 -9.85 -27.11
C LEU A 142 -13.68 -10.70 -26.07
N GLN A 143 -14.12 -11.95 -25.89
CA GLN A 143 -13.31 -13.01 -25.29
C GLN A 143 -12.76 -13.94 -26.38
N ASN A 144 -11.49 -14.30 -26.20
CA ASN A 144 -10.73 -15.27 -26.98
C ASN A 144 -11.38 -16.67 -27.00
N GLY A 145 -11.37 -17.31 -28.17
CA GLY A 145 -11.68 -18.73 -28.32
C GLY A 145 -11.26 -19.27 -29.69
N LYS A 146 -10.26 -20.15 -29.70
CA LYS A 146 -9.79 -20.94 -30.87
C LYS A 146 -10.88 -21.94 -31.31
N CYS A 147 -11.11 -22.13 -32.61
CA CYS A 147 -11.08 -23.47 -33.24
C CYS A 147 -11.17 -23.48 -34.78
N SER A 148 -10.48 -24.48 -35.33
CA SER A 148 -10.35 -24.99 -36.71
C SER A 148 -11.58 -25.04 -37.64
N ARG A 149 -11.31 -24.62 -38.89
CA ARG A 149 -11.38 -25.41 -40.16
C ARG A 149 -12.73 -26.09 -40.51
N LYS A 150 -13.43 -25.55 -41.51
CA LYS A 150 -13.68 -26.19 -42.84
C LYS A 150 -14.44 -25.28 -43.82
N MET A 151 -14.17 -25.53 -45.11
CA MET A 151 -14.59 -24.87 -46.33
C MET A 151 -16.09 -25.05 -46.67
N SER A 152 -16.74 -24.01 -47.24
CA SER A 152 -17.36 -24.06 -48.59
C SER A 152 -18.18 -22.82 -48.97
N THR A 153 -17.80 -22.25 -50.12
CA THR A 153 -18.59 -21.64 -51.21
C THR A 153 -19.71 -20.60 -50.96
N LYS A 154 -19.45 -19.42 -51.57
CA LYS A 154 -20.36 -18.51 -52.29
C LYS A 154 -21.52 -17.87 -51.50
N LYS A 155 -21.38 -16.58 -51.20
CA LYS A 155 -21.95 -15.44 -51.97
C LYS A 155 -21.48 -14.12 -51.33
N THR A 156 -20.99 -13.23 -52.15
CA THR A 156 -20.62 -11.84 -51.82
C THR A 156 -21.84 -11.05 -51.34
N PRO A 157 -21.81 -10.40 -50.16
CA PRO A 157 -22.63 -9.24 -49.90
C PRO A 157 -21.83 -7.97 -50.25
N THR A 158 -22.33 -7.25 -51.25
CA THR A 158 -22.30 -5.77 -51.35
C THR A 158 -21.06 -5.07 -50.79
N ARG A 159 -20.08 -4.86 -51.68
CA ARG A 159 -18.88 -4.02 -51.51
C ARG A 159 -19.20 -2.53 -51.21
N ASP A 160 -20.45 -2.11 -51.38
CA ASP A 160 -20.84 -0.70 -51.29
C ASP A 160 -21.31 -0.25 -49.89
N ARG A 161 -21.70 -1.17 -49.00
CA ARG A 161 -22.12 -0.79 -47.63
C ARG A 161 -20.93 -0.49 -46.70
N CYS A 162 -19.78 -1.12 -46.92
CA CYS A 162 -18.57 -0.87 -46.11
C CYS A 162 -17.80 0.40 -46.49
N LYS A 163 -17.96 0.92 -47.72
CA LYS A 163 -17.35 2.21 -48.10
C LYS A 163 -18.03 3.41 -47.44
N LEU A 164 -19.35 3.33 -47.26
CA LEU A 164 -20.15 4.46 -46.75
C LEU A 164 -19.80 4.82 -45.28
N ASN A 165 -19.43 3.82 -44.47
CA ASN A 165 -19.10 4.04 -43.05
C ASN A 165 -17.68 4.56 -42.82
N PHE A 166 -16.73 4.25 -43.71
CA PHE A 166 -15.36 4.76 -43.59
C PHE A 166 -15.27 6.24 -44.00
N GLN A 167 -16.06 6.65 -44.99
CA GLN A 167 -15.98 8.00 -45.55
C GLN A 167 -16.61 9.08 -44.64
N LYS A 168 -17.52 8.70 -43.73
CA LYS A 168 -18.19 9.65 -42.84
C LYS A 168 -17.38 10.02 -41.59
N GLN A 169 -16.28 9.32 -41.29
CA GLN A 169 -15.38 9.66 -40.17
C GLN A 169 -14.29 10.68 -40.52
N PHE A 170 -14.06 10.94 -41.82
CA PHE A 170 -12.98 11.83 -42.29
C PHE A 170 -13.49 13.06 -43.06
N ALA A 171 -14.80 13.30 -43.05
CA ALA A 171 -15.42 14.38 -43.83
C ALA A 171 -15.46 15.73 -43.10
N ASP A 172 -15.18 15.75 -41.79
CA ASP A 172 -15.14 16.99 -41.01
C ASP A 172 -13.68 17.33 -40.69
N ASP A 173 -13.20 18.43 -41.27
CA ASP A 173 -11.95 19.05 -40.83
C ASP A 173 -12.08 19.36 -39.33
N PRO A 174 -11.25 18.76 -38.45
CA PRO A 174 -11.35 19.00 -37.02
C PRO A 174 -11.01 20.47 -36.73
N GLU A 175 -11.97 21.22 -36.19
CA GLU A 175 -11.74 22.59 -35.71
C GLU A 175 -10.71 22.53 -34.56
N LEU A 176 -9.50 23.04 -34.80
CA LEU A 176 -8.41 23.09 -33.82
C LEU A 176 -8.35 24.49 -33.20
N TYR A 177 -8.05 24.56 -31.91
CA TYR A 177 -7.83 25.84 -31.22
C TYR A 177 -6.55 26.54 -31.72
N PHE A 178 -5.46 25.78 -31.85
CA PHE A 178 -4.17 26.29 -32.33
C PHE A 178 -4.18 26.36 -33.87
N THR A 179 -4.05 27.57 -34.40
CA THR A 179 -4.02 27.83 -35.85
C THR A 179 -2.60 27.97 -36.39
N ASP A 180 -1.65 28.35 -35.54
CA ASP A 180 -0.23 28.47 -35.86
C ASP A 180 0.58 27.58 -34.90
N PRO A 181 1.44 26.66 -35.39
CA PRO A 181 2.31 25.84 -34.54
C PRO A 181 3.14 26.64 -33.54
N GLN A 182 3.49 27.89 -33.84
CA GLN A 182 4.24 28.74 -32.92
C GLN A 182 3.46 29.00 -31.62
N GLN A 183 2.13 29.12 -31.67
CA GLN A 183 1.27 29.32 -30.48
C GLN A 183 1.44 28.19 -29.46
N LEU A 184 1.58 26.94 -29.93
CA LEU A 184 1.82 25.80 -29.07
C LEU A 184 3.21 25.83 -28.45
N LEU A 185 4.23 26.20 -29.23
CA LEU A 185 5.60 26.30 -28.75
C LEU A 185 5.75 27.41 -27.71
N ASP A 186 5.11 28.55 -27.94
CA ASP A 186 5.09 29.68 -27.00
C ASP A 186 4.38 29.29 -25.70
N LEU A 187 3.23 28.60 -25.78
CA LEU A 187 2.53 28.07 -24.61
C LEU A 187 3.40 27.07 -23.83
N MET A 188 4.09 26.16 -24.53
CA MET A 188 4.99 25.21 -23.88
C MET A 188 6.18 25.90 -23.22
N ALA A 189 6.72 26.95 -23.85
CA ALA A 189 7.79 27.76 -23.27
C ALA A 189 7.32 28.48 -22.01
N GLU A 190 6.13 29.11 -22.05
CA GLU A 190 5.54 29.79 -20.90
C GLU A 190 5.25 28.81 -19.75
N LEU A 191 4.63 27.67 -20.02
CA LEU A 191 4.40 26.62 -19.02
C LEU A 191 5.71 26.10 -18.43
N THR A 192 6.76 25.98 -19.25
CA THR A 192 8.09 25.57 -18.78
C THR A 192 8.69 26.64 -17.86
N GLU A 193 8.60 27.91 -18.24
CA GLU A 193 9.08 29.03 -17.42
C GLU A 193 8.33 29.12 -16.08
N GLN A 194 7.00 29.00 -16.11
CA GLN A 194 6.17 28.97 -14.90
C GLN A 194 6.55 27.79 -13.98
N ASN A 195 6.74 26.58 -14.54
CA ASN A 195 7.17 25.43 -13.77
C ASN A 195 8.56 25.64 -13.15
N LEU A 196 9.51 26.24 -13.87
CA LEU A 196 10.84 26.57 -13.35
C LEU A 196 10.76 27.62 -12.23
N SER A 197 9.92 28.65 -12.38
CA SER A 197 9.67 29.65 -11.34
C SER A 197 9.09 29.00 -10.08
N LEU A 198 8.11 28.11 -10.22
CA LEU A 198 7.50 27.40 -9.09
C LEU A 198 8.50 26.51 -8.35
N ILE A 199 9.38 25.83 -9.09
CA ILE A 199 10.46 25.03 -8.49
C ILE A 199 11.40 25.94 -7.70
N GLN A 200 11.80 27.09 -8.26
CA GLN A 200 12.66 28.05 -7.58
C GLN A 200 11.99 28.63 -6.33
N ASP A 201 10.69 28.94 -6.41
CA ASP A 201 9.91 29.42 -5.28
C ASP A 201 9.81 28.38 -4.15
N SER A 202 9.60 27.10 -4.49
CA SER A 202 9.60 26.00 -3.52
C SER A 202 10.92 25.92 -2.78
N VAL A 203 12.04 25.93 -3.51
CA VAL A 203 13.40 25.88 -2.94
C VAL A 203 13.64 27.06 -2.01
N ARG A 204 13.26 28.28 -2.42
CA ARG A 204 13.40 29.48 -1.57
C ARG A 204 12.57 29.41 -0.29
N VAL A 205 11.35 28.85 -0.37
CA VAL A 205 10.49 28.66 0.81
C VAL A 205 11.09 27.60 1.74
N GLU A 206 11.65 26.53 1.19
CA GLU A 206 12.36 25.49 1.95
C GLU A 206 13.57 26.07 2.70
N GLU A 207 14.42 26.87 2.03
CA GLU A 207 15.56 27.55 2.67
C GLU A 207 15.12 28.46 3.83
N LYS A 208 14.04 29.25 3.64
CA LYS A 208 13.50 30.12 4.70
C LYS A 208 12.95 29.33 5.88
N LEU A 209 12.36 28.17 5.62
CA LEU A 209 11.88 27.27 6.67
C LEU A 209 13.06 26.69 7.47
N GLU A 210 14.12 26.26 6.79
CA GLU A 210 15.36 25.76 7.42
C GLU A 210 16.03 26.84 8.27
N GLU A 211 16.14 28.08 7.78
CA GLU A 211 16.65 29.23 8.54
C GLU A 211 15.84 29.45 9.82
N LEU A 212 14.50 29.40 9.74
CA LEU A 212 13.62 29.59 10.89
C LEU A 212 13.76 28.43 11.90
N GLN A 213 13.84 27.18 11.43
CA GLN A 213 14.07 26.02 12.28
C GLN A 213 15.41 26.13 13.02
N HIS A 214 16.47 26.50 12.31
CA HIS A 214 17.79 26.71 12.92
C HIS A 214 17.74 27.85 13.97
N SER A 215 17.06 28.96 13.67
CA SER A 215 16.89 30.07 14.62
C SER A 215 16.17 29.62 15.90
N ILE A 216 15.09 28.84 15.77
CA ILE A 216 14.36 28.28 16.91
C ILE A 216 15.26 27.35 17.73
N GLU A 217 16.05 26.50 17.08
CA GLU A 217 16.95 25.58 17.78
C GLU A 217 18.03 26.34 18.57
N VAL A 218 18.63 27.38 17.98
CA VAL A 218 19.60 28.25 18.65
C VAL A 218 18.97 28.99 19.83
N GLN A 219 17.75 29.53 19.67
CA GLN A 219 17.02 30.17 20.77
C GLN A 219 16.69 29.17 21.89
N LEU A 220 16.25 27.96 21.55
CA LEU A 220 15.97 26.91 22.52
C LEU A 220 17.24 26.50 23.29
N HIS A 221 18.38 26.37 22.61
CA HIS A 221 19.65 26.10 23.25
C HIS A 221 20.04 27.23 24.22
N THR A 222 19.91 28.48 23.77
CA THR A 222 20.26 29.66 24.57
C THR A 222 19.36 29.79 25.81
N THR A 223 18.05 29.61 25.65
CA THR A 223 17.09 29.64 26.76
C THR A 223 17.34 28.51 27.77
N LYS A 224 17.65 27.29 27.29
CA LYS A 224 18.08 26.19 28.18
C LYS A 224 19.34 26.55 28.96
N GLN A 225 20.33 27.12 28.30
CA GLN A 225 21.59 27.53 28.94
C GLN A 225 21.37 28.60 30.01
N VAL A 226 20.56 29.62 29.72
CA VAL A 226 20.19 30.67 30.69
C VAL A 226 19.36 30.09 31.84
N CYS A 227 18.38 29.23 31.57
CA CYS A 227 17.57 28.61 32.62
C CYS A 227 18.41 27.71 33.54
N TRP A 228 19.39 26.98 32.99
CA TRP A 228 20.30 26.16 33.78
C TRP A 228 21.14 27.03 34.74
N PHE A 229 21.70 28.14 34.24
CA PHE A 229 22.46 29.08 35.06
C PHE A 229 21.61 29.71 36.18
N ILE A 230 20.38 30.16 35.86
CA ILE A 230 19.47 30.73 36.86
C ILE A 230 19.03 29.69 37.90
N LEU A 231 18.79 28.45 37.48
CA LEU A 231 18.40 27.37 38.39
C LEU A 231 19.55 27.02 39.35
N GLU A 232 20.79 27.00 38.87
CA GLU A 232 21.97 26.78 39.70
C GLU A 232 22.13 27.88 40.75
N ASP A 233 22.05 29.16 40.36
CA ASP A 233 22.10 30.28 41.29
C ASP A 233 20.98 30.23 42.33
N ALA A 234 19.74 29.98 41.90
CA ALA A 234 18.59 29.87 42.81
C ALA A 234 18.73 28.70 43.81
N MET A 235 19.31 27.57 43.38
CA MET A 235 19.61 26.45 44.25
C MET A 235 20.71 26.79 45.27
N LEU A 236 21.76 27.50 44.84
CA LEU A 236 22.84 27.95 45.72
C LEU A 236 22.34 28.96 46.76
N ASP A 237 21.48 29.90 46.38
CA ASP A 237 20.85 30.87 47.28
C ASP A 237 19.97 30.18 48.33
N ALA A 238 19.12 29.24 47.91
CA ALA A 238 18.26 28.48 48.82
C ALA A 238 19.08 27.65 49.83
N LEU A 239 20.22 27.07 49.40
CA LEU A 239 21.15 26.38 50.29
C LEU A 239 21.82 27.36 51.27
N SER A 240 22.30 28.50 50.76
CA SER A 240 22.90 29.58 51.56
C SER A 240 21.97 30.08 52.66
N GLU A 241 20.68 30.27 52.34
CA GLU A 241 19.67 30.69 53.32
C GLU A 241 19.44 29.63 54.41
N LYS A 242 19.33 28.35 54.03
CA LYS A 242 19.19 27.25 55.00
C LYS A 242 20.41 27.13 55.91
N VAL A 243 21.61 27.19 55.36
CA VAL A 243 22.87 27.18 56.13
C VAL A 243 22.91 28.36 57.09
N ALA A 244 22.55 29.56 56.64
CA ALA A 244 22.49 30.74 57.50
C ALA A 244 21.49 30.59 58.65
N LYS A 245 20.33 29.97 58.40
CA LYS A 245 19.33 29.67 59.44
C LYS A 245 19.87 28.71 60.50
N VAL A 246 20.52 27.63 60.08
CA VAL A 246 21.13 26.65 61.00
C VAL A 246 22.24 27.31 61.81
N HIS A 247 23.13 28.07 61.16
CA HIS A 247 24.21 28.78 61.83
C HIS A 247 23.69 29.73 62.93
N ARG A 248 22.67 30.54 62.62
CA ARG A 248 22.03 31.43 63.61
C ARG A 248 21.46 30.68 64.81
N SER A 249 20.91 29.49 64.59
CA SER A 249 20.29 28.71 65.67
C SER A 249 21.28 27.99 66.57
N CYS A 250 22.46 27.59 66.05
CA CYS A 250 23.37 26.69 66.74
C CYS A 250 24.67 27.37 67.21
N VAL A 251 25.16 28.40 66.51
CA VAL A 251 26.49 28.99 66.74
C VAL A 251 26.40 30.39 67.35
N ASP A 252 25.88 31.38 66.63
CA ASP A 252 25.74 32.77 67.10
C ASP A 252 24.64 33.50 66.31
N ASP A 253 23.88 34.37 67.00
CA ASP A 253 22.77 35.16 66.42
C ASP A 253 23.26 36.48 65.77
N ARG A 254 24.56 36.77 65.88
CA ARG A 254 25.15 37.99 65.29
C ARG A 254 25.15 37.91 63.77
N MET A 255 24.73 39.00 63.14
CA MET A 255 24.83 39.21 61.69
C MET A 255 26.29 39.38 61.26
N THR A 256 27.04 38.28 61.16
CA THR A 256 28.40 38.28 60.63
C THR A 256 28.38 38.06 59.11
N ASN A 257 29.14 38.87 58.36
CA ASN A 257 29.30 38.75 56.90
C ASN A 257 30.19 37.55 56.51
N LEU A 258 29.81 36.35 56.97
CA LEU A 258 30.50 35.10 56.67
C LEU A 258 29.98 34.49 55.38
N SER A 259 30.90 33.95 54.58
CA SER A 259 30.61 33.10 53.43
C SER A 259 29.81 31.86 53.86
N THR A 260 29.00 31.30 52.96
CA THR A 260 28.23 30.06 53.21
C THR A 260 29.13 28.93 53.70
N PHE A 261 30.31 28.79 53.11
CA PHE A 261 31.30 27.79 53.52
C PHE A 261 31.78 28.00 54.96
N GLU A 262 32.11 29.25 55.33
CA GLU A 262 32.56 29.60 56.68
C GLU A 262 31.45 29.36 57.72
N LYS A 263 30.19 29.62 57.36
CA LYS A 263 29.04 29.27 58.20
C LYS A 263 28.90 27.76 58.42
N VAL A 264 29.13 26.93 57.39
CA VAL A 264 29.13 25.46 57.55
C VAL A 264 30.25 25.02 58.46
N ALA A 265 31.48 25.49 58.24
CA ALA A 265 32.64 25.13 59.05
C ALA A 265 32.43 25.47 60.54
N ASN A 266 31.79 26.61 60.84
CA ASN A 266 31.44 26.99 62.21
C ASN A 266 30.38 26.06 62.84
N ILE A 267 29.37 25.65 62.07
CA ILE A 267 28.37 24.68 62.52
C ILE A 267 29.07 23.36 62.88
N GLU A 268 29.95 22.87 62.01
CA GLU A 268 30.71 21.64 62.24
C GLU A 268 31.55 21.72 63.52
N ASN A 269 32.30 22.81 63.70
CA ASN A 269 33.11 23.03 64.90
C ASN A 269 32.25 23.10 66.19
N CYS A 270 31.07 23.73 66.10
CA CYS A 270 30.12 23.75 67.20
C CYS A 270 29.60 22.35 67.54
N MET A 271 29.21 21.57 66.51
CA MET A 271 28.77 20.18 66.69
C MET A 271 29.86 19.32 67.33
N LEU A 272 31.10 19.43 66.86
CA LEU A 272 32.25 18.71 67.43
C LEU A 272 32.45 19.06 68.91
N SER A 273 32.41 20.35 69.25
CA SER A 273 32.56 20.82 70.64
C SER A 273 31.45 20.29 71.56
N LEU A 274 30.20 20.25 71.06
CA LEU A 274 29.07 19.72 71.81
C LEU A 274 29.18 18.20 72.03
N LEU A 275 29.62 17.46 71.01
CA LEU A 275 29.82 16.01 71.10
C LEU A 275 30.93 15.66 72.09
N GLU A 276 32.07 16.36 72.06
CA GLU A 276 33.15 16.20 73.02
C GLU A 276 32.69 16.54 74.46
N GLY A 277 31.87 17.58 74.60
CA GLY A 277 31.23 17.94 75.86
C GLY A 277 30.27 16.87 76.39
N LEU A 278 29.60 16.11 75.52
CA LEU A 278 28.73 14.99 75.92
C LEU A 278 29.52 13.75 76.32
N GLU A 279 30.60 13.44 75.59
CA GLU A 279 31.44 12.27 75.85
C GLU A 279 32.22 12.40 77.16
N SER A 280 32.54 13.63 77.56
CA SER A 280 33.22 13.94 78.82
C SER A 280 32.33 13.90 80.08
N ILE A 281 31.01 13.66 79.95
CA ILE A 281 30.10 13.61 81.11
C ILE A 281 30.29 12.29 81.87
N PRO A 282 30.68 12.32 83.16
CA PRO A 282 30.83 11.11 83.97
C PRO A 282 29.49 10.38 84.17
N GLY A 283 29.52 9.04 84.11
CA GLY A 283 28.31 8.20 84.19
C GLY A 283 27.46 8.40 85.44
N GLU A 284 28.06 8.69 86.59
CA GLU A 284 27.30 8.96 87.84
C GLU A 284 26.45 10.24 87.76
N THR A 285 26.99 11.30 87.14
CA THR A 285 26.28 12.56 86.92
C THR A 285 25.11 12.34 85.96
N LEU A 286 25.30 11.55 84.91
CA LEU A 286 24.25 11.14 83.98
C LEU A 286 23.11 10.37 84.67
N GLU A 287 23.45 9.41 85.54
CA GLU A 287 22.47 8.62 86.28
C GLU A 287 21.64 9.49 87.25
N SER A 288 22.28 10.48 87.89
CA SER A 288 21.59 11.43 88.78
C SER A 288 20.66 12.38 87.99
N MET A 289 21.10 12.91 86.85
CA MET A 289 20.26 13.73 85.96
C MET A 289 19.07 12.94 85.42
N ARG A 290 19.26 11.66 85.07
CA ARG A 290 18.17 10.75 84.66
C ARG A 290 17.12 10.62 85.75
N LYS A 291 17.53 10.36 87.00
CA LYS A 291 16.63 10.26 88.16
C LYS A 291 15.88 11.55 88.42
N ILE A 292 16.55 12.71 88.31
CA ILE A 292 15.92 14.03 88.47
C ILE A 292 14.85 14.25 87.38
N LYS A 293 15.19 14.08 86.11
CA LYS A 293 14.25 14.25 84.98
C LYS A 293 13.05 13.31 85.10
N GLU A 294 13.26 12.07 85.52
CA GLU A 294 12.20 11.09 85.73
C GLU A 294 11.33 11.40 86.97
N SER A 295 11.91 11.99 88.01
CA SER A 295 11.16 12.51 89.16
C SER A 295 10.32 13.74 88.78
N GLU A 296 10.88 14.67 88.02
CA GLU A 296 10.19 15.89 87.56
C GLU A 296 9.01 15.54 86.65
N LYS A 297 9.20 14.62 85.70
CA LYS A 297 8.10 14.11 84.84
C LYS A 297 6.93 13.58 85.68
N ARG A 298 7.23 12.80 86.73
CA ARG A 298 6.21 12.27 87.66
C ARG A 298 5.54 13.38 88.46
N THR A 299 6.28 14.42 88.87
CA THR A 299 5.72 15.57 89.61
C THR A 299 4.81 16.41 88.73
N ARG A 300 5.22 16.76 87.50
CA ARG A 300 4.38 17.51 86.55
C ARG A 300 3.05 16.79 86.27
N GLN A 301 3.08 15.47 86.09
CA GLN A 301 1.87 14.66 85.91
C GLN A 301 0.93 14.72 87.14
N ARG A 302 1.46 14.81 88.36
CA ARG A 302 0.65 14.92 89.59
C ARG A 302 0.06 16.31 89.74
N GLU A 303 0.85 17.35 89.51
CA GLU A 303 0.39 18.74 89.57
C GLU A 303 -0.67 19.03 88.52
N GLU A 304 -0.52 18.50 87.30
CA GLU A 304 -1.52 18.59 86.24
C GLU A 304 -2.84 17.93 86.66
N LYS A 305 -2.80 16.70 87.19
CA LYS A 305 -4.00 16.04 87.75
C LYS A 305 -4.66 16.84 88.87
N LEU A 306 -3.87 17.47 89.74
CA LEU A 306 -4.41 18.29 90.83
C LEU A 306 -5.06 19.58 90.30
N ARG A 307 -4.45 20.23 89.30
CA ARG A 307 -5.04 21.40 88.63
C ARG A 307 -6.36 21.06 87.97
N GLU A 308 -6.44 19.94 87.25
CA GLU A 308 -7.70 19.48 86.65
C GLU A 308 -8.78 19.24 87.69
N GLN A 309 -8.45 18.66 88.85
CA GLN A 309 -9.42 18.46 89.92
C GLN A 309 -9.91 19.78 90.51
N LYS A 310 -8.99 20.72 90.78
CA LYS A 310 -9.33 22.04 91.32
C LYS A 310 -10.18 22.84 90.33
N GLU A 311 -9.84 22.83 89.05
CA GLU A 311 -10.62 23.50 88.00
C GLU A 311 -12.02 22.88 87.88
N LYS A 312 -12.15 21.55 87.89
CA LYS A 312 -13.46 20.88 87.94
C LYS A 312 -14.27 21.27 89.18
N GLN A 313 -13.62 21.49 90.32
CA GLN A 313 -14.29 21.89 91.57
C GLN A 313 -14.72 23.37 91.55
N GLU A 314 -13.86 24.26 91.07
CA GLU A 314 -14.15 25.68 90.86
C GLU A 314 -15.24 25.88 89.82
N GLU A 315 -15.21 25.14 88.72
CA GLU A 315 -16.25 25.19 87.69
C GLU A 315 -17.60 24.72 88.25
N ARG A 316 -17.62 23.67 89.08
CA ARG A 316 -18.83 23.25 89.80
C ARG A 316 -19.36 24.35 90.70
N MET A 317 -18.50 24.96 91.51
CA MET A 317 -18.85 26.08 92.40
C MET A 317 -19.38 27.28 91.62
N LYS A 318 -18.72 27.64 90.51
CA LYS A 318 -19.13 28.73 89.61
C LYS A 318 -20.50 28.46 89.00
N ARG A 319 -20.74 27.24 88.48
CA ARG A 319 -22.06 26.83 87.96
C ARG A 319 -23.14 26.84 89.05
N TYR A 320 -22.82 26.47 90.29
CA TYR A 320 -23.76 26.59 91.42
C TYR A 320 -24.12 28.03 91.71
N LEU A 321 -23.11 28.90 91.77
CA LEU A 321 -23.29 30.33 92.04
C LEU A 321 -24.08 31.01 90.92
N GLU A 322 -23.74 30.73 89.67
CA GLU A 322 -24.45 31.22 88.49
C GLU A 322 -25.91 30.76 88.47
N ARG A 323 -26.20 29.49 88.82
CA ARG A 323 -27.59 29.02 89.02
C ARG A 323 -28.32 29.77 90.13
N SER A 324 -27.63 30.19 91.19
CA SER A 324 -28.24 30.94 92.30
C SER A 324 -28.54 32.41 91.96
N PHE A 325 -27.73 33.03 91.08
CA PHE A 325 -27.93 34.41 90.60
C PHE A 325 -28.78 34.52 89.33
N SER A 326 -29.05 33.40 88.65
CA SER A 326 -29.89 33.40 87.45
C SER A 326 -31.35 33.65 87.81
N ASP A 327 -31.91 34.74 87.29
CA ASP A 327 -33.33 35.03 87.41
C ASP A 327 -34.17 33.89 86.80
N SER A 328 -35.12 33.38 87.58
CA SER A 328 -36.04 32.36 87.09
C SER A 328 -36.82 32.91 85.89
N LYS A 329 -36.70 32.27 84.71
CA LYS A 329 -37.45 32.66 83.51
C LYS A 329 -38.94 32.76 83.84
N LYS A 330 -39.49 33.98 83.81
CA LYS A 330 -40.94 34.22 83.98
C LYS A 330 -41.67 33.62 82.78
N LYS A 331 -42.38 32.51 83.01
CA LYS A 331 -43.29 31.92 82.01
C LYS A 331 -44.51 32.85 81.90
N SER A 332 -44.63 33.62 80.81
CA SER A 332 -45.86 34.36 80.50
C SER A 332 -46.88 33.40 79.87
N GLY A 333 -48.13 33.47 80.34
CA GLY A 333 -49.22 32.58 79.93
C GLY A 333 -49.74 31.70 81.07
N ARG A 334 -51.07 31.60 81.20
CA ARG A 334 -51.73 30.83 82.27
C ARG A 334 -51.23 29.39 82.29
N LYS A 335 -50.72 28.98 83.45
CA LYS A 335 -50.32 27.60 83.73
C LYS A 335 -51.54 26.69 83.58
N LEU A 336 -51.50 25.80 82.59
CA LEU A 336 -52.46 24.69 82.48
C LEU A 336 -52.28 23.79 83.72
N MET A 337 -53.36 23.61 84.48
CA MET A 337 -53.36 22.72 85.64
C MET A 337 -53.28 21.26 85.18
N PRO A 338 -52.27 20.48 85.62
CA PRO A 338 -52.29 19.04 85.42
C PRO A 338 -53.47 18.46 86.22
N ARG A 339 -54.41 17.82 85.51
CA ARG A 339 -55.41 16.94 86.13
C ARG A 339 -54.69 15.64 86.50
N CYS A 340 -54.47 15.46 87.81
CA CYS A 340 -53.83 14.31 88.48
C CYS A 340 -52.31 14.43 88.69
N MET A 341 -51.87 14.10 89.92
CA MET A 341 -50.47 13.82 90.26
C MET A 341 -50.29 12.29 90.34
N PRO A 342 -49.50 11.67 89.44
CA PRO A 342 -49.06 10.29 89.62
C PRO A 342 -48.04 10.23 90.76
N VAL A 343 -48.13 9.21 91.62
CA VAL A 343 -47.18 8.95 92.73
C VAL A 343 -45.91 8.29 92.17
N PRO A 344 -44.72 8.95 92.16
CA PRO A 344 -43.51 8.34 91.63
C PRO A 344 -42.68 7.71 92.75
N GLN A 345 -42.44 6.40 92.57
CA GLN A 345 -41.62 5.50 93.38
C GLN A 345 -40.19 6.00 93.63
N LYS A 346 -39.68 5.70 94.84
CA LYS A 346 -38.25 5.80 95.16
C LYS A 346 -37.48 4.71 94.43
N VAL A 347 -36.66 5.07 93.43
CA VAL A 347 -35.68 4.16 92.82
C VAL A 347 -34.28 4.56 93.27
N LYS A 348 -33.66 3.67 94.06
CA LYS A 348 -32.23 3.69 94.40
C LYS A 348 -31.46 3.22 93.16
N VAL A 349 -30.55 4.04 92.65
CA VAL A 349 -29.60 3.60 91.61
C VAL A 349 -28.46 2.85 92.29
N LYS A 350 -28.33 1.57 91.91
CA LYS A 350 -27.22 0.66 92.23
C LYS A 350 -25.96 1.08 91.48
N THR A 351 -24.83 1.02 92.18
CA THR A 351 -23.48 0.97 91.63
C THR A 351 -23.33 -0.28 90.76
N VAL A 352 -22.79 -0.14 89.55
CA VAL A 352 -22.31 -1.28 88.74
C VAL A 352 -20.84 -1.03 88.42
N GLU A 353 -20.05 -2.06 88.69
CA GLU A 353 -18.61 -2.19 88.55
C GLU A 353 -18.16 -2.10 87.08
N ARG A 354 -16.93 -1.62 86.89
CA ARG A 354 -16.28 -1.53 85.57
C ARG A 354 -15.72 -2.90 85.18
N ASN A 355 -16.06 -3.34 83.98
CA ASN A 355 -15.72 -4.65 83.43
C ASN A 355 -14.21 -4.80 83.13
N PRO A 356 -13.58 -5.96 83.42
CA PRO A 356 -12.15 -6.23 83.23
C PRO A 356 -11.72 -6.44 81.76
N ALA A 357 -12.64 -6.36 80.81
CA ALA A 357 -12.35 -6.58 79.39
C ALA A 357 -11.64 -5.39 78.71
N GLU A 358 -11.54 -4.24 79.37
CA GLU A 358 -10.78 -3.09 78.85
C GLU A 358 -9.26 -3.25 79.08
N ASP A 359 -8.85 -4.07 80.06
CA ASP A 359 -7.45 -4.26 80.44
C ASP A 359 -6.70 -5.18 79.45
N GLU A 360 -7.40 -6.14 78.82
CA GLU A 360 -6.83 -7.11 77.87
C GLU A 360 -6.45 -6.48 76.52
N ILE A 361 -7.18 -5.44 76.09
CA ILE A 361 -6.88 -4.69 74.85
C ILE A 361 -5.62 -3.84 75.06
N GLN A 362 -5.34 -3.41 76.29
CA GLN A 362 -4.24 -2.53 76.62
C GLN A 362 -2.90 -3.29 76.70
N GLU A 363 -2.93 -4.58 77.02
CA GLU A 363 -1.76 -5.46 77.06
C GLU A 363 -1.31 -5.89 75.64
N TYR A 364 -2.24 -6.08 74.71
CA TYR A 364 -1.92 -6.40 73.31
C TYR A 364 -1.29 -5.23 72.53
N LEU A 365 -1.67 -3.98 72.83
CA LEU A 365 -1.21 -2.79 72.11
C LEU A 365 0.15 -2.25 72.58
N PHE A 366 0.56 -2.55 73.82
CA PHE A 366 1.75 -1.97 74.46
C PHE A 366 2.71 -3.00 75.06
N GLY A 367 2.47 -4.30 74.83
CA GLY A 367 3.38 -5.38 75.20
C GLY A 367 4.62 -5.41 74.32
N SER A 368 5.78 -5.06 74.88
CA SER A 368 7.08 -5.14 74.23
C SER A 368 7.62 -6.57 74.24
N GLU A 369 7.86 -7.17 73.07
CA GLU A 369 8.83 -8.26 72.91
C GLU A 369 10.14 -7.66 72.36
N HIS A 370 11.14 -7.52 73.23
CA HIS A 370 12.34 -8.37 73.33
C HIS A 370 13.32 -8.15 72.17
N THR A 371 14.32 -7.29 72.31
CA THR A 371 15.68 -7.63 72.80
C THR A 371 16.29 -8.86 72.13
N ASN A 372 17.03 -8.64 71.05
CA ASN A 372 18.47 -8.90 70.98
C ASN A 372 19.12 -8.08 69.87
#